data_AF-A0A4R8K0M6-F1
#
_entry.id   AF-A0A4R8K0M6-F1
#
_cell.length_a   1.000
_cell.length_b   1.000
_cell.length_c   1.000
_cell.angle_alpha   90.00
_cell.angle_beta   90.00
_cell.angle_gamma   90.00
#
_symmetry.space_group_name_H-M   'P 1'
#
loop_
_entity.id
_entity.type
_entity.pdbx_description
1 polymer ?
#
loop_
_entity_poly.entity_id
_entity_poly.type
_entity_poly.pdbx_seq_one_letter_code
_entity_poly.pdbx_strand_id
1 'polypeptide(L)'
;MFIEDSVLRLAYADHPKLLHRLAEFVETRCLQDKPVLIIQASPTEKDLEIDVLLPATVLALRGNQMEQHSWWNGFRTNYQPTPTFRGVAAHDDRAEPNWAYELHRDGHLIAGVWRFPTMSKGNAEVACLADFYSEIFADFASKALGLLASDGEGISAQLTAVLLNGSNLHFAKTAEFGAGHAISSSLAVRHLCWRIRNVSDAASWDLAAARMGAELLGIGGAKP
;
A
#
# COMPACT_ATOMS: atom_id res chain seq x y z
N MET A 1 -5.44 -16.94 -11.72
CA MET A 1 -6.20 -17.65 -10.66
C MET A 1 -6.00 -16.93 -9.32
N PHE A 2 -6.36 -15.64 -9.21
CA PHE A 2 -6.21 -14.82 -8.00
C PHE A 2 -7.56 -14.55 -7.30
N ILE A 3 -8.63 -14.42 -8.10
CA ILE A 3 -10.01 -14.16 -7.64
C ILE A 3 -10.64 -15.42 -6.99
N GLU A 4 -10.02 -16.59 -7.10
CA GLU A 4 -10.52 -17.85 -6.54
C GLU A 4 -10.15 -18.07 -5.07
N ASP A 5 -9.29 -17.22 -4.49
CA ASP A 5 -8.91 -17.34 -3.08
C ASP A 5 -10.11 -17.03 -2.17
N SER A 6 -10.54 -18.03 -1.40
CA SER A 6 -11.70 -17.93 -0.52
C SER A 6 -11.55 -16.87 0.57
N VAL A 7 -10.33 -16.62 1.05
CA VAL A 7 -10.07 -15.62 2.10
C VAL A 7 -10.28 -14.22 1.56
N LEU A 8 -9.73 -13.93 0.36
CA LEU A 8 -9.93 -12.63 -0.29
C LEU A 8 -11.41 -12.43 -0.64
N ARG A 9 -12.09 -13.45 -1.16
CA ARG A 9 -13.53 -13.34 -1.48
C ARG A 9 -14.38 -13.04 -0.25
N LEU A 10 -14.06 -13.64 0.90
CA LEU A 10 -14.75 -13.36 2.15
C LEU A 10 -14.44 -11.95 2.67
N ALA A 11 -13.17 -11.52 2.61
CA ALA A 11 -12.76 -10.20 3.08
C ALA A 11 -13.39 -9.04 2.27
N TYR A 12 -13.67 -9.27 0.99
CA TYR A 12 -14.21 -8.27 0.05
C TYR A 12 -15.64 -8.59 -0.42
N ALA A 13 -16.38 -9.46 0.28
CA ALA A 13 -17.69 -9.95 -0.17
C ALA A 13 -18.68 -8.81 -0.51
N ASP A 14 -18.73 -7.78 0.34
CA ASP A 14 -19.60 -6.62 0.17
C ASP A 14 -18.95 -5.48 -0.64
N HIS A 15 -17.72 -5.71 -1.13
CA HIS A 15 -16.87 -4.70 -1.76
C HIS A 15 -16.24 -5.20 -3.08
N PRO A 16 -17.05 -5.61 -4.08
CA PRO A 16 -16.55 -6.22 -5.30
C PRO A 16 -15.65 -5.30 -6.14
N LYS A 17 -15.85 -3.97 -6.07
CA LYS A 17 -14.99 -2.99 -6.75
C LYS A 17 -13.54 -3.06 -6.25
N LEU A 18 -13.35 -3.11 -4.93
CA LEU A 18 -12.03 -3.24 -4.29
C LEU A 18 -11.35 -4.56 -4.68
N LEU A 19 -12.10 -5.67 -4.70
CA LEU A 19 -11.54 -6.98 -5.11
C LEU A 19 -11.13 -7.00 -6.58
N HIS A 20 -11.96 -6.41 -7.45
CA HIS A 20 -11.67 -6.35 -8.89
C HIS A 20 -10.42 -5.51 -9.17
N ARG A 21 -10.30 -4.34 -8.54
CA ARG A 21 -9.13 -3.45 -8.71
C ARG A 21 -7.86 -4.07 -8.16
N LEU A 22 -7.95 -4.75 -7.02
CA LEU A 22 -6.84 -5.56 -6.49
C LEU A 22 -6.38 -6.62 -7.50
N ALA A 23 -7.31 -7.35 -8.11
CA ALA A 23 -6.98 -8.39 -9.09
C ALA A 23 -6.33 -7.80 -10.36
N GLU A 24 -6.88 -6.72 -10.91
CA GLU A 24 -6.30 -5.99 -12.06
C GLU A 24 -4.87 -5.52 -11.74
N PHE A 25 -4.64 -4.94 -10.57
CA PHE A 25 -3.32 -4.45 -10.15
C PHE A 25 -2.31 -5.60 -10.02
N VAL A 26 -2.68 -6.71 -9.38
CA VAL A 26 -1.83 -7.90 -9.25
C VAL A 26 -1.48 -8.49 -10.62
N GLU A 27 -2.43 -8.52 -11.54
CA GLU A 27 -2.24 -9.09 -12.87
C GLU A 27 -1.34 -8.21 -13.75
N THR A 28 -1.66 -6.92 -13.87
CA THR A 28 -0.90 -5.98 -14.70
C THR A 28 0.53 -5.76 -14.23
N ARG A 29 0.82 -6.00 -12.96
CA ARG A 29 2.16 -5.90 -12.36
C ARG A 29 2.88 -7.24 -12.20
N CYS A 30 2.26 -8.35 -12.63
CA CYS A 30 2.82 -9.71 -12.53
C CYS A 30 3.25 -10.08 -11.09
N LEU A 31 2.34 -9.89 -10.11
CA LEU A 31 2.62 -10.04 -8.67
C LEU A 31 2.06 -11.32 -8.04
N GLN A 32 1.49 -12.24 -8.82
CA GLN A 32 0.73 -13.39 -8.35
C GLN A 32 1.51 -14.28 -7.36
N ASP A 33 2.80 -14.48 -7.64
CA ASP A 33 3.67 -15.37 -6.87
C ASP A 33 4.63 -14.61 -5.94
N LYS A 34 4.54 -13.28 -5.88
CA LYS A 34 5.42 -12.44 -5.07
C LYS A 34 4.76 -12.08 -3.75
N PRO A 35 5.53 -11.98 -2.64
CA PRO A 35 5.04 -11.24 -1.49
C PRO A 35 4.77 -9.79 -1.93
N VAL A 36 3.61 -9.25 -1.57
CA VAL A 36 3.27 -7.85 -1.87
C VAL A 36 2.33 -7.29 -0.82
N LEU A 37 2.64 -6.10 -0.31
CA LEU A 37 1.73 -5.29 0.49
C LEU A 37 1.03 -4.29 -0.43
N ILE A 38 -0.29 -4.38 -0.53
CA ILE A 38 -1.14 -3.52 -1.36
C ILE A 38 -2.08 -2.73 -0.47
N ILE A 39 -2.19 -1.43 -0.70
CA ILE A 39 -3.11 -0.51 -0.03
C ILE A 39 -3.99 0.08 -1.12
N GLN A 40 -5.29 0.17 -0.86
CA GLN A 40 -6.22 0.74 -1.81
C GLN A 40 -7.31 1.54 -1.10
N ALA A 41 -7.75 2.57 -1.79
CA ALA A 41 -8.91 3.36 -1.41
C ALA A 41 -9.83 3.51 -2.61
N SER A 42 -11.10 3.15 -2.41
CA SER A 42 -12.14 3.35 -3.41
C SER A 42 -13.11 4.42 -2.93
N PRO A 43 -13.40 5.46 -3.74
CA PRO A 43 -14.49 6.40 -3.46
C PRO A 43 -15.81 5.67 -3.25
N THR A 44 -16.65 6.23 -2.38
CA THR A 44 -18.00 5.71 -2.08
C THR A 44 -19.06 6.28 -3.02
N GLU A 45 -18.75 7.43 -3.63
CA GLU A 45 -19.53 8.09 -4.66
C GLU A 45 -19.55 7.23 -5.93
N LYS A 46 -20.74 6.96 -6.46
CA LYS A 46 -20.88 6.05 -7.62
C LYS A 46 -20.44 6.69 -8.94
N ASP A 47 -20.57 8.01 -9.02
CA ASP A 47 -20.41 8.91 -10.16
C ASP A 47 -19.03 9.56 -10.39
N LEU A 48 -18.03 9.31 -9.54
CA LEU A 48 -16.83 10.15 -9.51
C LEU A 48 -15.97 9.96 -10.77
N GLU A 49 -15.66 11.07 -11.44
CA GLU A 49 -14.75 11.10 -12.59
C GLU A 49 -13.66 12.15 -12.35
N ILE A 50 -12.41 11.70 -12.26
CA ILE A 50 -11.24 12.55 -12.06
C ILE A 50 -10.45 12.66 -13.36
N ASP A 51 -10.13 13.89 -13.76
CA ASP A 51 -9.17 14.12 -14.83
C ASP A 51 -7.73 13.87 -14.32
N VAL A 52 -7.32 12.62 -14.49
CA VAL A 52 -6.01 12.10 -14.08
C VAL A 52 -4.83 12.67 -14.88
N LEU A 53 -5.10 13.37 -15.99
CA LEU A 53 -4.06 13.95 -16.86
C LEU A 53 -3.81 15.44 -16.56
N LEU A 54 -4.56 16.05 -15.65
CA LEU A 54 -4.30 17.41 -15.21
C LEU A 54 -2.86 17.54 -14.67
N PRO A 55 -2.11 18.60 -15.05
CA PRO A 55 -0.74 18.80 -14.57
C PRO A 55 -0.61 18.79 -13.04
N ALA A 56 -1.61 19.31 -12.33
CA ALA A 56 -1.64 19.31 -10.87
C ALA A 56 -1.75 17.88 -10.30
N THR A 57 -2.63 17.04 -10.86
CA THR A 57 -2.78 15.64 -10.48
C THR A 57 -1.51 14.85 -10.73
N VAL A 58 -0.91 15.03 -11.91
CA VAL A 58 0.34 14.39 -12.30
C VAL A 58 1.50 14.81 -11.38
N LEU A 59 1.57 16.10 -11.01
CA LEU A 59 2.57 16.60 -10.08
C LEU A 59 2.36 16.05 -8.67
N ALA A 60 1.12 16.02 -8.17
CA ALA A 60 0.78 15.45 -6.87
C ALA A 60 1.11 13.96 -6.79
N LEU A 61 0.89 13.21 -7.88
CA LEU A 61 1.19 11.78 -7.95
C LEU A 61 2.69 11.49 -7.81
N ARG A 62 3.56 12.34 -8.38
CA ARG A 62 5.02 12.23 -8.22
C ARG A 62 5.46 12.38 -6.76
N GLY A 63 4.73 13.18 -5.99
CA GLY A 63 5.04 13.52 -4.59
C GLY A 63 6.14 14.58 -4.47
N ASN A 64 6.10 15.33 -3.37
CA ASN A 64 7.12 16.33 -3.05
C ASN A 64 8.37 15.65 -2.45
N GLN A 65 9.56 16.20 -2.74
CA GLN A 65 10.77 15.79 -2.04
C GLN A 65 10.72 16.33 -0.60
N MET A 66 10.46 15.46 0.39
CA MET A 66 10.74 15.76 1.79
C MET A 66 12.10 15.21 2.19
N GLU A 67 12.72 15.84 3.18
CA GLU A 67 13.95 15.38 3.83
C GLU A 67 13.84 13.92 4.30
N GLN A 68 14.89 13.14 4.06
CA GLN A 68 15.00 11.73 4.42
C GLN A 68 15.19 11.58 5.93
N HIS A 69 14.11 11.36 6.66
CA HIS A 69 14.14 11.07 8.10
C HIS A 69 13.79 9.62 8.45
N SER A 70 13.50 8.77 7.45
CA SER A 70 13.10 7.37 7.62
C SER A 70 13.68 6.44 6.55
N TRP A 71 13.76 5.15 6.86
CA TRP A 71 14.06 4.07 5.91
C TRP A 71 12.98 3.92 4.82
N TRP A 72 11.76 4.37 5.10
CA TRP A 72 10.69 4.46 4.11
C TRP A 72 10.78 5.78 3.34
N ASN A 73 11.05 5.71 2.03
CA ASN A 73 11.20 6.89 1.16
C ASN A 73 9.88 7.39 0.54
N GLY A 74 8.75 6.78 0.88
CA GLY A 74 7.44 7.10 0.30
C GLY A 74 7.26 6.64 -1.14
N PHE A 75 6.02 6.73 -1.63
CA PHE A 75 5.65 6.51 -3.04
C PHE A 75 6.05 7.70 -3.91
N ARG A 76 7.34 7.99 -4.03
CA ARG A 76 7.85 9.21 -4.69
C ARG A 76 8.71 8.88 -5.90
N THR A 77 8.51 9.61 -6.99
CA THR A 77 9.29 9.38 -8.21
C THR A 77 9.70 10.67 -8.90
N ASN A 78 10.93 10.69 -9.38
CA ASN A 78 11.42 11.76 -10.25
C ASN A 78 10.96 11.55 -11.71
N TYR A 79 10.49 10.35 -12.07
CA TYR A 79 9.97 10.06 -13.39
C TYR A 79 8.58 10.67 -13.60
N GLN A 80 8.24 10.86 -14.87
CA GLN A 80 6.90 11.24 -15.26
C GLN A 80 5.95 10.07 -15.02
N PRO A 81 4.80 10.27 -14.34
CA PRO A 81 3.75 9.27 -14.26
C PRO A 81 3.37 8.74 -15.64
N THR A 82 3.18 7.44 -15.72
CA THR A 82 2.85 6.74 -16.97
C THR A 82 1.35 6.47 -17.03
N PRO A 83 0.70 6.66 -18.19
CA PRO A 83 -0.69 6.27 -18.37
C PRO A 83 -0.88 4.77 -18.17
N THR A 84 -1.96 4.39 -17.49
CA THR A 84 -2.46 3.01 -17.40
C THR A 84 -3.82 2.91 -18.09
N PHE A 85 -4.33 1.69 -18.24
CA PHE A 85 -5.67 1.49 -18.79
C PHE A 85 -6.75 2.28 -18.01
N ARG A 86 -6.65 2.29 -16.69
CA ARG A 86 -7.64 2.94 -15.79
C ARG A 86 -7.30 4.36 -15.39
N GLY A 87 -6.05 4.81 -15.51
CA GLY A 87 -5.66 6.18 -15.19
C GLY A 87 -4.17 6.43 -15.38
N VAL A 88 -3.46 6.70 -14.29
CA VAL A 88 -2.03 7.04 -14.27
C VAL A 88 -1.32 6.35 -13.13
N ALA A 89 -0.04 6.02 -13.34
CA ALA A 89 0.80 5.37 -12.34
C ALA A 89 2.11 6.13 -12.13
N ALA A 90 2.47 6.33 -10.86
CA ALA A 90 3.83 6.57 -10.44
C ALA A 90 4.47 5.24 -10.05
N HIS A 91 5.77 5.09 -10.32
CA HIS A 91 6.52 3.90 -9.97
C HIS A 91 7.95 4.23 -9.55
N ASP A 92 8.57 3.26 -8.88
CA ASP A 92 9.98 3.27 -8.53
C ASP A 92 10.85 3.57 -9.76
N ASP A 93 11.96 4.27 -9.53
CA ASP A 93 12.83 4.87 -10.54
C ASP A 93 13.83 3.85 -11.14
N ARG A 94 13.83 2.64 -10.57
CA ARG A 94 14.65 1.50 -10.96
C ARG A 94 14.11 0.79 -12.20
N ALA A 95 15.02 0.13 -12.92
CA ALA A 95 14.69 -0.69 -14.10
C ALA A 95 13.67 -1.81 -13.79
N GLU A 96 13.74 -2.35 -12.58
CA GLU A 96 12.70 -3.22 -12.02
C GLU A 96 12.03 -2.48 -10.87
N PRO A 97 10.83 -1.91 -11.09
CA PRO A 97 10.16 -1.16 -10.05
C PRO A 97 9.79 -2.05 -8.86
N ASN A 98 9.95 -1.53 -7.65
CA ASN A 98 9.65 -2.27 -6.42
C ASN A 98 8.35 -1.85 -5.76
N TRP A 99 7.77 -0.78 -6.28
CA TRP A 99 6.48 -0.27 -5.90
C TRP A 99 5.82 0.45 -7.08
N ALA A 100 4.51 0.56 -7.02
CA ALA A 100 3.71 1.44 -7.87
C ALA A 100 2.61 2.08 -7.04
N TYR A 101 2.19 3.28 -7.45
CA TYR A 101 1.05 4.00 -6.92
C TYR A 101 0.22 4.49 -8.11
N GLU A 102 -1.04 4.12 -8.16
CA GLU A 102 -1.95 4.44 -9.26
C GLU A 102 -3.13 5.27 -8.78
N LEU A 103 -3.50 6.25 -9.59
CA LEU A 103 -4.77 6.95 -9.52
C LEU A 103 -5.58 6.62 -10.77
N HIS A 104 -6.79 6.12 -10.56
CA HIS A 104 -7.71 5.74 -11.61
C HIS A 104 -8.73 6.85 -11.86
N ARG A 105 -9.33 6.87 -13.05
CA ARG A 105 -10.33 7.88 -13.45
C ARG A 105 -11.60 7.84 -12.61
N ASP A 106 -11.92 6.71 -12.00
CA ASP A 106 -13.04 6.58 -11.05
C ASP A 106 -12.68 7.01 -9.62
N GLY A 107 -11.52 7.68 -9.46
CA GLY A 107 -10.96 8.12 -8.19
C GLY A 107 -10.40 7.00 -7.31
N HIS A 108 -10.37 5.76 -7.80
CA HIS A 108 -9.72 4.67 -7.08
C HIS A 108 -8.21 4.90 -6.99
N LEU A 109 -7.68 4.75 -5.79
CA LEU A 109 -6.25 4.85 -5.49
C LEU A 109 -5.75 3.47 -5.08
N ILE A 110 -4.65 3.01 -5.66
CA ILE A 110 -4.05 1.72 -5.29
C ILE A 110 -2.54 1.82 -5.34
N ALA A 111 -1.88 1.31 -4.30
CA ALA A 111 -0.43 1.28 -4.22
C ALA A 111 0.04 -0.08 -3.74
N GLY A 112 1.19 -0.53 -4.22
CA GLY A 112 1.77 -1.80 -3.82
C GLY A 112 3.27 -1.72 -3.66
N VAL A 113 3.83 -2.50 -2.73
CA VAL A 113 5.27 -2.73 -2.56
C VAL A 113 5.53 -4.22 -2.55
N TRP A 114 6.44 -4.70 -3.40
CA TRP A 114 6.74 -6.12 -3.59
C TRP A 114 8.23 -6.47 -3.54
N ARG A 115 9.10 -5.50 -3.21
CA ARG A 115 10.48 -5.79 -2.82
C ARG A 115 10.69 -5.47 -1.36
N PHE A 116 10.97 -6.52 -0.61
CA PHE A 116 11.26 -6.47 0.80
C PHE A 116 12.78 -6.58 1.02
N PRO A 117 13.36 -5.89 2.01
CA PRO A 117 14.76 -6.05 2.35
C PRO A 117 15.05 -7.49 2.74
N THR A 118 16.23 -7.99 2.36
CA THR A 118 16.75 -9.24 2.90
C THR A 118 17.62 -8.95 4.12
N MET A 119 17.48 -9.77 5.16
CA MET A 119 18.27 -9.65 6.38
C MET A 119 18.84 -11.01 6.76
N SER A 120 20.03 -11.00 7.35
CA SER A 120 20.69 -12.22 7.83
C SER A 120 19.95 -12.79 9.05
N LYS A 121 19.55 -14.07 8.96
CA LYS A 121 18.96 -14.84 10.05
C LYS A 121 19.69 -16.18 10.20
N GLY A 122 20.61 -16.24 11.15
CA GLY A 122 21.53 -17.38 11.27
C GLY A 122 22.47 -17.44 10.07
N ASN A 123 22.45 -18.55 9.32
CA ASN A 123 23.29 -18.77 8.14
C ASN A 123 22.58 -18.52 6.80
N ALA A 124 21.41 -17.87 6.81
CA ALA A 124 20.60 -17.60 5.61
C ALA A 124 20.18 -16.14 5.53
N GLU A 125 20.00 -15.64 4.30
CA GLU A 125 19.33 -14.37 4.01
C GLU A 125 17.84 -14.62 3.83
N VAL A 126 17.00 -13.85 4.52
CA VAL A 126 15.55 -13.99 4.45
C VAL A 126 14.88 -12.65 4.14
N ALA A 127 13.81 -12.67 3.33
CA ALA A 127 13.03 -11.48 3.03
C ALA A 127 12.17 -11.05 4.23
N CYS A 128 12.18 -9.76 4.55
CA CYS A 128 11.58 -9.24 5.78
C CYS A 128 10.55 -8.13 5.52
N LEU A 129 9.35 -8.29 6.08
CA LEU A 129 8.47 -7.18 6.39
C LEU A 129 9.02 -6.46 7.63
N ALA A 130 9.75 -5.38 7.40
CA ALA A 130 10.28 -4.54 8.47
C ALA A 130 9.21 -3.63 9.11
N ASP A 131 9.43 -3.23 10.35
CA ASP A 131 8.54 -2.34 11.11
C ASP A 131 8.35 -0.95 10.47
N PHE A 132 9.35 -0.41 9.77
CA PHE A 132 9.23 0.85 9.02
C PHE A 132 8.15 0.79 7.92
N TYR A 133 7.74 -0.40 7.46
CA TYR A 133 6.59 -0.51 6.55
C TYR A 133 5.28 -0.13 7.22
N SER A 134 5.22 0.13 8.52
CA SER A 134 4.05 0.77 9.15
C SER A 134 3.82 2.21 8.64
N GLU A 135 4.87 2.90 8.19
CA GLU A 135 4.80 4.29 7.70
C GLU A 135 4.14 4.40 6.32
N ILE A 136 4.07 3.29 5.58
CA ILE A 136 3.45 3.23 4.24
C ILE A 136 1.98 3.67 4.26
N PHE A 137 1.27 3.41 5.36
CA PHE A 137 -0.15 3.72 5.48
C PHE A 137 -0.36 5.22 5.62
N ALA A 138 0.51 5.89 6.38
CA ALA A 138 0.49 7.35 6.53
C ALA A 138 0.88 8.05 5.23
N ASP A 139 1.90 7.54 4.54
CA ASP A 139 2.30 8.05 3.22
C ASP A 139 1.18 7.89 2.17
N PHE A 140 0.53 6.72 2.14
CA PHE A 140 -0.63 6.49 1.28
C PHE A 140 -1.77 7.45 1.58
N ALA A 141 -2.14 7.62 2.86
CA ALA A 141 -3.24 8.49 3.28
C ALA A 141 -2.96 9.96 2.95
N SER A 142 -1.75 10.44 3.21
CA SER A 142 -1.32 11.80 2.87
C SER A 142 -1.40 12.07 1.37
N LYS A 143 -0.93 11.14 0.55
CA LYS A 143 -1.06 11.22 -0.92
C LYS A 143 -2.51 11.17 -1.38
N ALA A 144 -3.31 10.29 -0.81
CA ALA A 144 -4.72 10.16 -1.15
C ALA A 144 -5.47 11.46 -0.88
N LEU A 145 -5.25 12.07 0.29
CA LEU A 145 -5.81 13.38 0.63
C LEU A 145 -5.36 14.45 -0.35
N GLY A 146 -4.07 14.51 -0.71
CA GLY A 146 -3.57 15.48 -1.68
C GLY A 146 -4.17 15.34 -3.08
N LEU A 147 -4.42 14.11 -3.53
CA LEU A 147 -5.01 13.84 -4.84
C LEU A 147 -6.52 14.08 -4.85
N LEU A 148 -7.23 13.66 -3.80
CA LEU A 148 -8.69 13.76 -3.70
C LEU A 148 -9.18 15.15 -3.26
N ALA A 149 -8.34 15.95 -2.60
CA ALA A 149 -8.70 17.32 -2.21
C ALA A 149 -8.73 18.32 -3.39
N SER A 150 -8.27 17.91 -4.57
CA SER A 150 -8.20 18.79 -5.75
C SER A 150 -9.58 19.21 -6.29
N ASP A 151 -10.66 18.53 -5.88
CA ASP A 151 -12.04 18.81 -6.31
C ASP A 151 -12.92 19.59 -5.29
N GLY A 152 -12.34 20.11 -4.20
CA GLY A 152 -12.98 21.12 -3.34
C GLY A 152 -14.02 20.63 -2.32
N GLU A 153 -14.49 19.38 -2.40
CA GLU A 153 -15.26 18.70 -1.35
C GLU A 153 -14.54 17.41 -0.89
N GLY A 154 -14.57 17.11 0.40
CA GLY A 154 -13.91 15.92 0.95
C GLY A 154 -14.53 14.63 0.41
N ILE A 155 -13.77 13.89 -0.40
CA ILE A 155 -14.23 12.62 -0.99
C ILE A 155 -14.24 11.53 0.07
N SER A 156 -15.39 10.87 0.22
CA SER A 156 -15.52 9.73 1.14
C SER A 156 -15.07 8.44 0.45
N ALA A 157 -14.17 7.70 1.09
CA ALA A 157 -13.58 6.49 0.53
C ALA A 157 -13.61 5.30 1.50
N GLN A 158 -13.48 4.11 0.93
CA GLN A 158 -13.24 2.85 1.62
C GLN A 158 -11.75 2.51 1.52
N LEU A 159 -11.03 2.63 2.64
CA LEU A 159 -9.60 2.35 2.76
C LEU A 159 -9.37 0.93 3.29
N THR A 160 -8.47 0.19 2.67
CA THR A 160 -8.03 -1.13 3.12
C THR A 160 -6.63 -1.46 2.61
N ALA A 161 -6.10 -2.59 3.07
CA ALA A 161 -4.85 -3.16 2.60
C ALA A 161 -4.88 -4.69 2.63
N VAL A 162 -3.97 -5.30 1.88
CA VAL A 162 -3.75 -6.73 1.86
C VAL A 162 -2.26 -7.03 1.70
N LEU A 163 -1.76 -7.98 2.48
CA LEU A 163 -0.45 -8.61 2.28
C LEU A 163 -0.68 -9.95 1.61
N LEU A 164 -0.26 -10.07 0.36
CA LEU A 164 -0.31 -11.31 -0.39
C LEU A 164 1.00 -12.08 -0.24
N ASN A 165 0.90 -13.41 -0.24
CA ASN A 165 2.03 -14.33 -0.07
C ASN A 165 2.92 -13.97 1.14
N GLY A 166 2.30 -13.52 2.24
CA GLY A 166 2.97 -13.10 3.47
C GLY A 166 3.80 -14.21 4.12
N SER A 167 3.44 -15.47 3.90
CA SER A 167 4.21 -16.63 4.36
C SER A 167 5.62 -16.72 3.78
N ASN A 168 5.91 -15.99 2.70
CA ASN A 168 7.24 -15.89 2.12
C ASN A 168 8.11 -14.83 2.82
N LEU A 169 7.57 -14.15 3.84
CA LEU A 169 8.24 -13.10 4.59
C LEU A 169 8.44 -13.50 6.05
N HIS A 170 9.47 -12.92 6.64
CA HIS A 170 9.66 -12.82 8.08
C HIS A 170 9.26 -11.41 8.55
N PHE A 171 8.87 -11.25 9.81
CA PHE A 171 8.77 -9.91 10.41
C PHE A 171 10.11 -9.50 11.03
N ALA A 172 10.58 -8.30 10.72
CA ALA A 172 11.79 -7.71 11.32
C ALA A 172 11.44 -6.45 12.10
N LYS A 173 11.71 -6.46 13.40
CA LYS A 173 11.55 -5.29 14.29
C LYS A 173 12.92 -4.70 14.59
N THR A 174 13.03 -3.37 14.60
CA THR A 174 14.20 -2.69 15.16
C THR A 174 14.42 -3.17 16.60
N ALA A 175 15.64 -3.62 16.91
CA ALA A 175 15.95 -4.14 18.24
C ALA A 175 15.85 -3.05 19.31
N GLU A 176 15.25 -3.37 20.45
CA GLU A 176 15.14 -2.44 21.59
C GLU A 176 16.51 -2.11 22.21
N PHE A 177 17.51 -2.99 22.00
CA PHE A 177 18.88 -2.82 22.47
C PHE A 177 19.86 -3.12 21.32
N GLY A 178 20.59 -2.09 20.88
CA GLY A 178 21.62 -2.18 19.83
C GLY A 178 21.15 -1.76 18.43
N ALA A 179 22.05 -1.79 17.45
CA ALA A 179 21.80 -1.35 16.06
C ALA A 179 21.29 -2.48 15.13
N GLY A 180 20.62 -3.50 15.69
CA GLY A 180 20.21 -4.71 14.97
C GLY A 180 18.69 -4.83 14.76
N HIS A 181 18.25 -5.90 14.11
CA HIS A 181 16.83 -6.25 13.95
C HIS A 181 16.54 -7.59 14.63
N ALA A 182 15.44 -7.66 15.38
CA ALA A 182 14.85 -8.91 15.86
C ALA A 182 13.99 -9.52 14.74
N ILE A 183 14.39 -10.68 14.22
CA ILE A 183 13.71 -11.35 13.09
C ILE A 183 12.91 -12.55 13.60
N SER A 184 11.59 -12.51 13.38
CA SER A 184 10.65 -13.57 13.75
C SER A 184 10.75 -14.81 12.86
N SER A 185 10.00 -15.88 13.17
CA SER A 185 9.71 -16.95 12.20
C SER A 185 8.99 -16.40 10.94
N SER A 186 8.88 -17.21 9.90
CA SER A 186 8.06 -16.82 8.75
C SER A 186 6.63 -16.55 9.23
N LEU A 187 5.95 -15.59 8.59
CA LEU A 187 4.57 -15.27 8.90
C LEU A 187 3.68 -16.50 8.64
N ALA A 188 2.85 -16.86 9.62
CA ALA A 188 2.02 -18.06 9.52
C ALA A 188 0.91 -17.96 8.45
N VAL A 189 0.55 -16.74 8.03
CA VAL A 189 -0.58 -16.47 7.13
C VAL A 189 -0.10 -16.19 5.72
N ARG A 190 -0.71 -16.87 4.74
CA ARG A 190 -0.46 -16.60 3.31
C ARG A 190 -1.00 -15.24 2.88
N HIS A 191 -2.21 -14.90 3.33
CA HIS A 191 -2.87 -13.63 3.03
C HIS A 191 -3.29 -12.96 4.33
N LEU A 192 -2.88 -11.70 4.53
CA LEU A 192 -3.39 -10.85 5.60
C LEU A 192 -4.25 -9.76 5.00
N CYS A 193 -5.48 -9.61 5.48
CA CYS A 193 -6.39 -8.56 5.01
C CYS A 193 -6.67 -7.59 6.16
N TRP A 194 -6.43 -6.31 5.92
CA TRP A 194 -6.86 -5.27 6.84
C TRP A 194 -8.37 -5.05 6.70
N ARG A 195 -9.02 -4.72 7.82
CA ARG A 195 -10.43 -4.34 7.81
C ARG A 195 -10.66 -3.14 6.86
N ILE A 196 -11.75 -3.18 6.11
CA ILE A 196 -12.19 -2.04 5.29
C ILE A 196 -12.75 -0.95 6.22
N ARG A 197 -12.23 0.27 6.09
CA ARG A 197 -12.59 1.44 6.90
C ARG A 197 -13.15 2.54 6.02
N ASN A 198 -14.23 3.18 6.45
CA ASN A 198 -14.72 4.39 5.80
C ASN A 198 -13.93 5.59 6.31
N VAL A 199 -13.51 6.45 5.39
CA VAL A 199 -12.75 7.68 5.64
C VAL A 199 -13.38 8.80 4.81
N SER A 200 -13.46 10.01 5.34
CA SER A 200 -14.16 11.14 4.72
C SER A 200 -13.45 12.48 4.89
N ASP A 201 -12.55 12.57 5.85
CA ASP A 201 -11.79 13.78 6.19
C ASP A 201 -10.37 13.43 6.63
N ALA A 202 -9.48 14.43 6.66
CA ALA A 202 -8.08 14.23 7.01
C ALA A 202 -7.87 13.46 8.33
N ALA A 203 -8.66 13.79 9.37
CA ALA A 203 -8.55 13.13 10.67
C ALA A 203 -8.92 11.63 10.60
N SER A 204 -9.96 11.27 9.85
CA SER A 204 -10.37 9.89 9.64
C SER A 204 -9.34 9.09 8.85
N TRP A 205 -8.70 9.71 7.85
CA TRP A 205 -7.59 9.12 7.08
C TRP A 205 -6.36 8.86 7.96
N ASP A 206 -5.95 9.85 8.75
CA ASP A 206 -4.81 9.74 9.67
C ASP A 206 -5.05 8.64 10.72
N LEU A 207 -6.25 8.62 11.32
CA LEU A 207 -6.62 7.60 12.30
C LEU A 207 -6.66 6.19 11.70
N ALA A 208 -7.18 6.05 10.47
CA ALA A 208 -7.20 4.77 9.78
C ALA A 208 -5.78 4.29 9.46
N ALA A 209 -4.92 5.17 8.94
CA ALA A 209 -3.52 4.86 8.65
C ALA A 209 -2.75 4.44 9.91
N ALA A 210 -2.89 5.19 11.01
CA ALA A 210 -2.26 4.87 12.29
C ALA A 210 -2.70 3.49 12.82
N ARG A 211 -4.00 3.16 12.73
CA ARG A 211 -4.52 1.84 13.12
C ARG A 211 -3.98 0.72 12.24
N MET A 212 -3.90 0.93 10.92
CA MET A 212 -3.35 -0.06 9.99
C MET A 212 -1.86 -0.31 10.27
N GLY A 213 -1.10 0.74 10.58
CA GLY A 213 0.29 0.64 11.01
C GLY A 213 0.45 -0.12 12.32
N ALA A 214 -0.36 0.21 13.34
CA ALA A 214 -0.34 -0.52 14.61
C ALA A 214 -0.71 -2.00 14.45
N GLU A 215 -1.69 -2.32 13.60
CA GLU A 215 -2.04 -3.70 13.24
C GLU A 215 -0.87 -4.43 12.59
N LEU A 216 -0.11 -3.78 11.70
CA LEU A 216 1.10 -4.35 11.10
C LEU A 216 2.16 -4.66 12.15
N LEU A 217 2.41 -3.74 13.08
CA LEU A 217 3.37 -3.95 14.18
C LEU A 217 2.94 -5.08 15.12
N GLY A 218 1.63 -5.21 15.35
CA GLY A 218 1.04 -6.29 16.15
C GLY A 218 1.30 -7.69 15.57
N ILE A 219 1.41 -7.83 14.24
CA ILE A 219 1.76 -9.11 13.58
C ILE A 219 3.13 -9.60 14.06
N GLY A 220 4.07 -8.67 14.27
CA GLY A 220 5.42 -8.95 14.77
C GLY A 220 5.50 -9.26 16.26
N GLY A 221 4.37 -9.29 16.98
CA GLY A 221 4.33 -9.42 18.43
C GLY A 221 4.75 -8.15 19.19
N ALA A 222 4.85 -7.00 18.52
CA ALA A 222 5.05 -5.73 19.20
C ALA A 222 3.75 -5.33 19.92
N LYS A 223 3.85 -4.96 21.19
CA LYS A 223 2.73 -4.27 21.87
C LYS A 223 2.60 -2.87 21.25
N PRO A 224 1.37 -2.38 20.99
CA PRO A 224 1.13 -1.01 20.54
C PRO A 224 1.59 0.01 21.58
#